data_AF-I8RH97-F1
#
_entry.id   AF-I8RH97-F1
#
_cell.length_a   1.000
_cell.length_b   1.000
_cell.length_c   1.000
_cell.angle_alpha   90.00
_cell.angle_beta   90.00
_cell.angle_gamma   90.00
#
_symmetry.space_group_name_H-M   'P 1'
#
loop_
_entity.id
_entity.type
_entity.pdbx_description
1 polymer ?
#
loop_
_entity_poly.entity_id
_entity_poly.type
_entity_poly.pdbx_seq_one_letter_code
_entity_poly.pdbx_strand_id
1 'polypeptide(L)'
;MNIKNLYVVYTQDHKKEKIKIEEYRINQEAGHNELLFTIGNEKTWVDAHEVVLYRDQGSVFCWKDHHEGMYIELNETNLVCPVCGWWKCSHCGSCYCNKS
;
A
#
# COMPACT_ATOMS: atom_id res chain seq x y z
N MET A 1 -8.71 0.83 5.46
CA MET A 1 -7.68 0.45 4.47
C MET A 1 -8.21 -0.62 3.52
N ASN A 2 -7.86 -0.59 2.23
CA ASN A 2 -8.18 -1.67 1.27
C ASN A 2 -7.04 -2.68 1.19
N ILE A 3 -7.17 -3.80 1.89
CA ILE A 3 -6.15 -4.85 1.94
C ILE A 3 -6.29 -5.91 0.83
N LYS A 4 -7.30 -5.81 -0.06
CA LYS A 4 -7.47 -6.78 -1.16
C LYS A 4 -6.25 -6.71 -2.09
N ASN A 5 -5.59 -7.85 -2.31
CA ASN A 5 -4.36 -7.97 -3.11
C ASN A 5 -3.25 -7.01 -2.65
N LEU A 6 -3.19 -6.76 -1.34
CA LEU A 6 -2.15 -5.95 -0.73
C LEU A 6 -1.19 -6.83 0.07
N TYR A 7 0.09 -6.49 -0.03
CA TYR A 7 1.20 -7.27 0.47
C TYR A 7 2.19 -6.36 1.19
N VAL A 8 2.85 -6.89 2.21
CA VAL A 8 4.07 -6.33 2.77
C VAL A 8 5.26 -6.90 2.00
N VAL A 9 6.19 -6.03 1.60
CA VAL A 9 7.46 -6.46 1.02
C VAL A 9 8.43 -6.70 2.17
N TYR A 10 8.64 -7.96 2.49
CA TYR A 10 9.60 -8.39 3.49
C TYR A 10 10.95 -8.67 2.82
N THR A 11 12.06 -8.22 3.42
CA THR A 11 13.40 -8.45 2.88
C THR A 11 14.22 -9.24 3.89
N GLN A 12 14.65 -10.45 3.50
CA GLN A 12 15.53 -11.31 4.29
C GLN A 12 16.67 -11.81 3.39
N ASP A 13 17.91 -11.71 3.86
CA ASP A 13 19.11 -12.16 3.12
C ASP A 13 19.15 -11.66 1.66
N HIS A 14 18.86 -10.37 1.46
CA HIS A 14 18.76 -9.70 0.14
C HIS A 14 17.67 -10.22 -0.80
N LYS A 15 16.83 -11.16 -0.37
CA LYS A 15 15.65 -11.62 -1.11
C LYS A 15 14.42 -10.84 -0.65
N LYS A 16 13.66 -10.35 -1.63
CA LYS A 16 12.38 -9.69 -1.39
C LYS A 16 11.25 -10.70 -1.55
N GLU A 17 10.42 -10.80 -0.53
CA GLU A 17 9.22 -11.63 -0.52
C GLU A 17 7.99 -10.75 -0.33
N LYS A 18 6.90 -11.10 -1.00
CA LYS A 18 5.61 -10.40 -0.91
C LYS A 18 4.70 -11.22 -0.01
N ILE A 19 4.47 -10.76 1.22
CA ILE A 19 3.63 -11.45 2.20
C ILE A 19 2.25 -10.83 2.18
N LYS A 20 1.22 -11.66 1.98
CA LYS A 20 -0.16 -11.19 1.90
C LYS A 20 -0.61 -10.68 3.27
N ILE A 21 -1.26 -9.52 3.28
CA ILE A 21 -1.89 -8.97 4.48
C ILE A 21 -3.18 -9.76 4.75
N GLU A 22 -3.32 -10.22 5.99
CA GLU A 22 -4.45 -10.99 6.48
C GLU A 22 -5.56 -10.07 7.00
N GLU A 23 -5.18 -9.11 7.84
CA GLU A 23 -6.10 -8.17 8.50
C GLU A 23 -5.44 -6.79 8.68
N TYR A 24 -6.24 -5.80 9.05
CA TYR A 24 -5.73 -4.51 9.52
C TYR A 24 -6.58 -3.99 10.68
N ARG A 25 -5.98 -3.14 11.52
CA ARG A 25 -6.68 -2.41 12.60
C ARG A 25 -6.14 -0.99 12.71
N ILE A 26 -6.88 -0.09 13.35
CA ILE A 26 -6.40 1.25 13.65
C ILE A 26 -5.74 1.24 15.03
N ASN A 27 -4.47 1.63 15.11
CA ASN A 27 -3.83 1.95 16.37
C ASN A 27 -4.42 3.27 16.88
N GLN A 28 -5.11 3.24 18.03
CA GLN A 28 -5.82 4.41 18.56
C GLN A 28 -4.87 5.50 19.09
N GLU A 29 -3.64 5.14 19.46
CA GLU A 29 -2.65 6.09 19.98
C GLU A 29 -1.95 6.84 18.85
N ALA A 30 -1.52 6.11 17.81
CA ALA A 30 -0.83 6.69 16.65
C ALA A 30 -1.79 7.23 15.57
N GLY A 31 -3.04 6.73 15.53
CA GLY A 31 -3.99 7.01 14.45
C GLY A 31 -3.64 6.31 13.12
N HIS A 32 -2.65 5.43 13.11
CA HIS A 32 -2.18 4.70 11.94
C HIS A 32 -2.87 3.34 11.78
N ASN A 33 -2.83 2.77 10.57
CA ASN A 33 -3.22 1.38 10.37
C ASN A 33 -2.07 0.46 10.78
N GLU A 34 -2.36 -0.57 11.55
CA GLU A 34 -1.50 -1.73 11.75
C GLU A 34 -1.98 -2.88 10.87
N LEU A 35 -1.04 -3.67 10.37
CA LEU A 35 -1.24 -4.75 9.41
C LEU A 35 -0.87 -6.07 10.04
N LEU A 36 -1.74 -7.06 9.89
CA LEU A 36 -1.47 -8.43 10.29
C LEU A 36 -0.98 -9.24 9.09
N PHE A 37 0.11 -9.95 9.27
CA PHE A 37 0.59 -10.96 8.32
C PHE A 37 1.41 -12.02 9.07
N THR A 38 1.57 -13.19 8.46
CA THR A 38 2.34 -14.30 9.02
C THR A 38 3.71 -14.41 8.35
N ILE A 39 4.79 -14.40 9.16
CA ILE A 39 6.14 -14.79 8.73
C ILE A 39 6.46 -16.16 9.36
N GLY A 40 6.72 -17.17 8.55
CA GLY A 40 6.91 -18.53 9.06
C GLY A 40 5.64 -19.05 9.76
N ASN A 41 5.70 -19.24 11.07
CA ASN A 41 4.57 -19.66 11.91
C ASN A 41 4.10 -18.57 12.89
N GLU A 42 4.63 -17.36 12.77
CA GLU A 42 4.35 -16.27 13.69
C GLU A 42 3.50 -15.18 13.03
N LYS A 43 2.44 -14.78 13.73
CA LYS A 43 1.60 -13.64 13.34
C LYS A 43 2.18 -12.35 13.90
N THR A 44 2.32 -11.34 13.05
CA THR A 44 2.92 -10.06 13.41
C THR A 44 2.01 -8.90 13.03
N TRP A 45 1.88 -7.94 13.94
CA TRP A 45 1.28 -6.64 13.67
C TRP A 45 2.39 -5.60 13.43
N VAL A 46 2.31 -4.85 12.33
CA VAL A 46 3.26 -3.77 12.01
C VAL A 46 2.52 -2.52 11.54
N ASP A 47 3.01 -1.33 11.91
CA ASP A 47 2.50 -0.07 11.38
C ASP A 47 2.69 0.00 9.86
N ALA A 48 1.62 0.33 9.14
CA ALA A 48 1.63 0.45 7.69
C ALA A 48 2.61 1.51 7.16
N HIS A 49 3.00 2.51 7.96
CA HIS A 49 4.00 3.52 7.59
C HIS A 49 5.45 3.03 7.68
N GLU A 50 5.69 1.96 8.44
CA GLU A 50 7.02 1.41 8.70
C GLU A 50 7.38 0.25 7.75
N VAL A 51 6.53 -0.03 6.77
CA VAL A 51 6.72 -1.11 5.81
C VAL A 51 6.60 -0.65 4.37
N VAL A 52 7.28 -1.36 3.48
CA VAL A 52 7.05 -1.21 2.04
C VAL A 52 5.83 -2.03 1.67
N LEU A 53 4.83 -1.36 1.11
CA LEU A 53 3.60 -1.97 0.64
C LEU A 53 3.66 -2.23 -0.87
N TYR A 54 3.17 -3.39 -1.26
CA TYR A 54 3.01 -3.79 -2.65
C TYR A 54 1.56 -4.16 -2.90
N ARG A 55 1.04 -3.79 -4.06
CA ARG A 55 -0.26 -4.23 -4.56
C ARG A 55 -0.04 -4.89 -5.91
N ASP A 56 -0.82 -5.92 -6.23
CA ASP A 56 -0.78 -6.51 -7.57
C ASP A 56 -1.29 -5.51 -8.64
N GLN A 57 -1.27 -5.94 -9.91
CA GLN A 57 -1.69 -5.16 -11.08
C GLN A 57 -2.98 -4.36 -10.85
N GLY A 58 -3.00 -3.13 -11.40
CA GLY A 58 -4.16 -2.25 -11.44
C GLY A 58 -3.85 -0.98 -12.23
N SER A 59 -4.79 -0.04 -12.27
CA SER A 59 -4.60 1.32 -12.80
C SER A 59 -5.01 2.34 -11.75
N VAL A 60 -4.33 3.49 -11.67
CA VAL A 60 -4.77 4.62 -10.85
C VAL A 60 -5.12 5.81 -11.74
N PHE A 61 -6.18 6.51 -11.38
CA PHE A 61 -6.56 7.78 -12.00
C PHE A 61 -5.75 8.93 -11.38
N CYS A 62 -5.20 9.80 -12.21
CA CYS A 62 -4.53 11.02 -11.76
C CYS A 62 -5.58 12.11 -11.44
N TRP A 63 -5.80 12.39 -10.14
CA TRP A 63 -6.85 13.32 -9.68
C TRP A 63 -6.53 14.81 -9.88
N LYS A 64 -5.25 15.16 -9.97
CA LYS A 64 -4.81 16.54 -10.20
C LYS A 64 -5.16 17.03 -11.60
N ASP A 65 -5.40 16.10 -12.52
CA ASP A 65 -5.64 16.41 -13.92
C ASP A 65 -7.04 15.99 -14.36
N HIS A 66 -8.05 16.55 -13.68
CA HIS A 66 -9.46 16.40 -14.06
C HIS A 66 -9.75 16.93 -15.48
N HIS A 67 -8.82 17.69 -16.08
CA HIS A 67 -8.94 18.27 -17.42
C HIS A 67 -8.29 17.42 -18.52
N GLU A 68 -7.19 16.70 -18.27
CA GLU A 68 -6.51 15.88 -19.31
C GLU A 68 -6.59 14.36 -19.10
N GLY A 69 -7.09 13.88 -17.95
CA GLY A 69 -7.49 12.47 -17.78
C GLY A 69 -6.39 11.46 -18.11
N MET A 70 -5.25 11.55 -17.44
CA MET A 70 -4.14 10.61 -17.67
C MET A 70 -4.32 9.31 -16.89
N TYR A 71 -4.32 8.19 -17.61
CA TYR A 71 -4.16 6.86 -17.02
C TYR A 71 -2.68 6.59 -16.79
N ILE A 72 -2.31 6.29 -15.55
CA ILE A 72 -0.96 5.87 -15.22
C ILE A 72 -0.97 4.36 -15.10
N GLU A 73 -0.18 3.71 -15.96
CA GLU A 73 0.15 2.30 -15.79
C GLU A 73 0.96 2.14 -14.50
N LEU A 74 0.46 1.27 -13.63
CA LEU A 74 1.09 0.98 -12.38
C LEU A 74 2.05 -0.19 -12.55
N ASN A 75 3.28 0.01 -12.07
CA ASN A 75 4.29 -1.02 -12.01
C ASN A 75 4.89 -1.08 -10.59
N GLU A 76 5.90 -1.92 -10.41
CA GLU A 76 6.51 -2.24 -9.13
C GLU A 76 7.22 -1.05 -8.46
N THR A 77 7.43 0.05 -9.19
CA THR A 77 8.03 1.29 -8.67
C THR A 77 7.00 2.24 -8.08
N ASN A 78 5.71 2.02 -8.32
CA ASN A 78 4.66 2.84 -7.74
C ASN A 78 4.55 2.56 -6.23
N LEU A 79 4.34 3.62 -5.45
CA LEU A 79 4.14 3.49 -4.00
C LEU A 79 2.68 3.19 -3.69
N VAL A 80 2.43 2.43 -2.63
CA VAL A 80 1.09 2.25 -2.09
C VAL A 80 0.90 3.16 -0.87
N CYS A 81 -0.28 3.74 -0.73
CA CYS A 81 -0.62 4.59 0.39
C CYS A 81 -0.89 3.76 1.65
N PRO A 82 -0.14 4.00 2.76
CA PRO A 82 -0.33 3.25 4.01
C PRO A 82 -1.66 3.53 4.70
N VAL A 83 -2.32 4.64 4.36
CA VAL A 83 -3.62 5.04 4.93
C VAL A 83 -4.78 4.29 4.25
N CYS A 84 -4.79 4.25 2.92
CA CYS A 84 -5.93 3.68 2.18
C CYS A 84 -5.64 2.35 1.48
N GLY A 85 -4.39 1.91 1.37
CA GLY A 85 -3.99 0.68 0.68
C GLY A 85 -4.08 0.75 -0.84
N TRP A 86 -4.34 1.93 -1.41
CA TRP A 86 -4.37 2.17 -2.85
C TRP A 86 -3.04 2.74 -3.34
N TRP A 87 -2.72 2.48 -4.60
CA TRP A 87 -1.59 3.09 -5.28
C TRP A 87 -1.61 4.63 -5.15
N LYS A 88 -0.43 5.19 -4.95
CA LYS A 88 -0.15 6.62 -5.13
C LYS A 88 0.16 6.84 -6.60
N CYS A 89 -0.50 7.84 -7.17
CA CYS A 89 -0.18 8.37 -8.48
C CYS A 89 1.30 8.77 -8.50
N SER A 90 2.10 8.22 -9.41
CA SER A 90 3.53 8.60 -9.53
C SER A 90 3.71 10.02 -10.04
N HIS A 91 2.70 10.60 -10.69
CA HIS A 91 2.74 11.96 -11.20
C HIS A 91 2.39 13.02 -10.14
N CYS A 92 1.28 12.87 -9.42
CA CYS A 92 0.81 13.87 -8.46
C CYS A 92 0.83 13.43 -6.99
N GLY A 93 1.19 12.18 -6.69
CA GLY A 93 1.21 11.63 -5.32
C GLY A 93 -0.17 11.30 -4.74
N SER A 94 -1.25 11.70 -5.41
CA SER A 94 -2.63 11.49 -4.96
C SER A 94 -3.01 10.02 -4.94
N CYS A 95 -3.95 9.68 -4.06
CA CYS A 95 -4.48 8.34 -3.90
C CYS A 95 -5.95 8.42 -3.47
N TYR A 96 -6.60 7.29 -3.20
CA TYR A 96 -8.04 7.28 -2.91
C TYR A 96 -8.45 8.15 -1.71
N CYS A 97 -7.65 8.21 -0.64
CA CYS A 97 -7.94 9.03 0.55
C CYS A 97 -7.38 10.45 0.48
N ASN A 98 -6.52 10.75 -0.50
CA ASN A 98 -5.94 12.07 -0.68
C ASN A 98 -6.07 12.48 -2.15
N LYS A 99 -7.28 12.92 -2.52
CA LYS A 99 -7.64 13.37 -3.87
C LYS A 99 -7.27 14.85 -3.98
N SER A 100 -5.99 15.12 -4.21
CA SER A 100 -5.45 16.46 -4.44
C SER A 100 -4.93 16.63 -5.86
#